data_AF-A0AAE3PJI8-F1
#
_entry.id   AF-A0AAE3PJI8-F1
#
_cell.length_a   1.000
_cell.length_b   1.000
_cell.length_c   1.000
_cell.angle_alpha   90.00
_cell.angle_beta   90.00
_cell.angle_gamma   90.00
#
_symmetry.space_group_name_H-M   'P 1'
#
loop_
_entity.id
_entity.type
_entity.pdbx_description
1 polymer ?
#
loop_
_entity_poly.entity_id
_entity_poly.type
_entity_poly.pdbx_seq_one_letter_code
_entity_poly.pdbx_strand_id
1 'polypeptide(L)' 'MTTRFTFDCPHCQATTIVDEGMRDLLLEDGCILCETTVSMAAFDRTT' A
#
# COMPACT_ATOMS: atom_id res chain seq x y z
N MET A 1 12.06 2.70 -15.17
CA MET A 1 10.96 3.60 -14.73
C MET A 1 10.27 2.89 -13.60
N THR A 2 10.25 3.45 -12.40
CA THR A 2 9.66 2.81 -11.21
C THR A 2 8.16 3.07 -11.18
N THR A 3 7.35 2.01 -11.10
CA THR A 3 5.89 2.16 -10.98
C THR A 3 5.54 2.64 -9.57
N ARG A 4 4.66 3.65 -9.46
CA ARG A 4 4.19 4.17 -8.18
C ARG A 4 2.72 3.87 -7.96
N PHE A 5 2.38 3.58 -6.70
CA PHE A 5 1.05 3.31 -6.23
C PHE A 5 0.70 4.29 -5.11
N THR A 6 -0.52 4.78 -5.11
CA THR A 6 -1.12 5.40 -3.93
C THR A 6 -1.65 4.27 -3.07
N PHE A 7 -1.07 4.10 -1.89
CA PHE A 7 -1.58 3.21 -0.87
C PHE A 7 -2.59 3.97 0.00
N ASP A 8 -3.78 3.41 0.19
CA ASP A 8 -4.80 3.88 1.11
C ASP A 8 -5.27 2.72 2.00
N CYS A 9 -4.94 2.77 3.29
CA CYS A 9 -5.30 1.69 4.20
C CYS A 9 -6.78 1.80 4.63
N PRO A 10 -7.62 0.77 4.36
CA PRO A 10 -9.05 0.81 4.70
C PRO A 10 -9.35 0.67 6.19
N HIS A 11 -8.33 0.49 7.03
CA HIS A 11 -8.47 0.28 8.47
C HIS A 11 -8.11 1.52 9.28
N CYS A 12 -7.00 2.16 8.95
CA CYS A 12 -6.50 3.33 9.68
C CYS A 12 -6.56 4.64 8.88
N GLN A 13 -7.05 4.60 7.64
CA GLN A 13 -7.14 5.75 6.73
C GLN A 13 -5.76 6.40 6.45
N ALA A 14 -4.68 5.63 6.56
CA ALA A 14 -3.36 6.09 6.22
C ALA A 14 -3.17 6.06 4.71
N THR A 15 -2.75 7.19 4.14
CA THR A 15 -2.51 7.34 2.70
C THR A 15 -1.05 7.73 2.44
N THR A 16 -0.37 7.04 1.54
CA THR A 16 1.01 7.38 1.13
C THR A 16 1.32 6.90 -0.29
N ILE A 17 2.38 7.42 -0.90
CA ILE A 17 2.87 6.93 -2.21
C ILE A 17 3.98 5.92 -1.98
N VAL A 18 3.83 4.75 -2.59
CA VAL A 18 4.77 3.63 -2.50
C VAL A 18 5.21 3.18 -3.88
N ASP A 19 6.43 2.65 -4.00
CA ASP A 19 6.86 1.92 -5.20
C ASP A 19 6.38 0.46 -5.17
N GLU A 20 6.69 -0.29 -6.23
CA GLU A 20 6.32 -1.70 -6.37
C GLU A 20 6.87 -2.59 -5.25
N GLY A 21 8.11 -2.37 -4.80
CA GLY A 21 8.71 -3.19 -3.75
C GLY A 21 8.03 -2.94 -2.40
N MET A 22 7.77 -1.67 -2.08
CA MET A 22 7.06 -1.30 -0.85
C MET A 22 5.59 -1.77 -0.88
N ARG A 23 4.93 -1.78 -2.04
CA ARG A 23 3.59 -2.38 -2.20
C ARG A 23 3.62 -3.87 -1.84
N ASP A 24 4.58 -4.62 -2.39
CA ASP A 24 4.65 -6.06 -2.17
C ASP A 24 4.91 -6.39 -0.69
N LEU A 25 5.78 -5.63 -0.02
CA LEU A 25 5.97 -5.73 1.43
C LEU A 25 4.69 -5.45 2.22
N LEU A 26 3.95 -4.39 1.88
CA LEU A 26 2.68 -4.07 2.54
C LEU A 26 1.60 -5.14 2.31
N LEU A 27 1.63 -5.85 1.19
CA LEU A 27 0.72 -6.97 0.92
C LEU A 27 1.09 -8.23 1.71
N GLU A 28 2.38 -8.48 1.92
CA GLU A 28 2.86 -9.62 2.69
C GLU A 28 2.72 -9.39 4.21
N ASP A 29 3.21 -8.26 4.72
CA ASP A 29 3.28 -7.95 6.15
C ASP A 29 2.04 -7.20 6.67
N GLY A 30 1.26 -6.58 5.78
CA GLY A 30 0.15 -5.71 6.14
C GLY A 30 0.55 -4.25 6.32
N CYS A 31 -0.39 -3.43 6.80
CA CYS A 31 -0.14 -2.01 7.01
C CYS A 31 0.84 -1.77 8.17
N ILE A 32 1.96 -1.08 7.92
CA ILE A 32 2.97 -0.78 8.96
C ILE A 32 2.47 0.06 10.15
N LEU A 33 1.29 0.70 10.04
CA LEU A 33 0.74 1.58 11.08
C LEU A 33 -0.28 0.89 11.98
N CYS A 34 -1.09 -0.02 11.43
CA CYS A 34 -2.15 -0.70 12.17
C CYS A 34 -2.01 -2.22 12.16
N GLU A 35 -0.94 -2.74 11.54
CA GLU A 35 -0.57 -4.15 11.45
C GLU A 35 -1.69 -5.04 10.89
N THR A 36 -2.66 -4.43 10.22
CA THR A 36 -3.79 -5.13 9.63
C THR A 36 -3.45 -5.50 8.20
N THR A 37 -3.77 -6.74 7.83
CA THR A 37 -3.60 -7.25 6.47
C THR A 37 -4.35 -6.36 5.49
N VAL A 38 -3.65 -5.93 4.44
CA VAL A 38 -4.24 -5.17 3.34
C VAL A 38 -4.22 -6.01 2.07
N SER A 39 -4.97 -5.59 1.06
CA SER A 39 -5.04 -6.28 -0.23
C SER A 39 -4.76 -5.31 -1.37
N MET A 40 -4.66 -5.82 -2.59
CA MET A 40 -4.45 -5.00 -3.79
C MET A 40 -5.51 -3.90 -3.98
N ALA A 41 -6.69 -4.03 -3.39
CA ALA A 41 -7.73 -3.00 -3.42
C ALA A 41 -7.34 -1.72 -2.65
N ALA A 42 -6.34 -1.79 -1.76
CA ALA A 42 -5.78 -0.65 -1.05
C ALA A 42 -4.77 0.16 -1.89
N PHE A 43 -4.53 -0.22 -3.15
CA PHE A 43 -3.49 0.39 -3.99
C PHE A 43 -4.05 0.84 -5.34
N ASP A 44 -3.86 2.13 -5.63
CA ASP A 44 -4.19 2.73 -6.92
C ASP A 44 -2.92 3.06 -7.71
N ARG A 45 -2.86 2.64 -8.97
CA ARG A 45 -1.71 2.95 -9.82
C ARG A 45 -1.73 4.43 -10.22
N THR A 46 -0.71 5.16 -9.83
CA THR A 46 -0.51 6.54 -10.31
C THR A 46 0.28 6.46 -11.60
N THR A 47 -0.32 6.95 -12.70
CA THR A 47 0.28 6.92 -14.04
C THR A 47 1.25 8.08 -14.22
#